data_AF-A0A7Y7ACY2-F1
#
_entry.id   AF-A0A7Y7ACY2-F1
#
_cell.length_a   1.000
_cell.length_b   1.000
_cell.length_c   1.000
_cell.angle_alpha   90.00
_cell.angle_beta   90.00
_cell.angle_gamma   90.00
#
_symmetry.space_group_name_H-M   'P 1'
#
loop_
_entity.id
_entity.type
_entity.pdbx_description
1 polymer ?
#
loop_
_entity_poly.entity_id
_entity_poly.type
_entity_poly.pdbx_seq_one_letter_code
_entity_poly.pdbx_strand_id
1 'polypeptide(L)' 'MIEVDTSSCHLVNIADVKELSLNPAELVKVVDLLGRETSIRPNTPLIYIYSDGSIKRVFIRED' A
#
# COMPACT_ATOMS: atom_id res chain seq x y z
N MET A 1 -37.18 34.57 19.09
CA MET A 1 -35.90 34.30 18.42
C MET A 1 -35.08 33.48 19.40
N ILE A 2 -34.81 32.21 19.11
CA ILE A 2 -34.04 31.34 20.02
C ILE A 2 -32.58 31.51 19.62
N GLU A 3 -31.75 32.01 20.53
CA GLU A 3 -30.30 32.11 20.30
C GLU A 3 -29.71 30.71 20.40
N VAL A 4 -29.33 30.17 19.23
CA VAL A 4 -28.62 28.89 19.13
C VAL A 4 -27.13 29.21 19.13
N ASP A 5 -26.50 28.98 20.28
CA ASP A 5 -25.06 29.15 20.44
C ASP A 5 -24.32 28.14 19.55
N THR A 6 -23.70 28.65 18.47
CA THR A 6 -22.95 27.84 17.49
C THR A 6 -21.52 27.56 17.98
N SER A 7 -21.15 28.02 19.18
CA SER A 7 -19.80 27.95 19.75
C SER A 7 -19.52 26.64 20.51
N SER A 8 -20.46 25.70 20.53
CA SER A 8 -20.30 24.43 21.24
C SER A 8 -19.43 23.45 20.46
N CYS A 9 -18.14 23.40 20.79
CA CYS A 9 -17.25 22.32 20.34
C CYS A 9 -17.58 21.03 21.11
N HIS A 10 -18.21 20.06 20.44
CA HIS A 10 -18.41 18.73 21.03
C HIS A 10 -17.18 17.85 20.78
N LEU A 11 -16.67 17.21 21.83
CA LEU A 11 -15.66 16.18 21.69
C LEU A 11 -16.32 14.92 21.10
N VAL A 12 -16.18 14.74 19.79
CA VAL A 12 -16.59 13.51 19.12
C VAL A 12 -15.54 12.44 19.43
N ASN A 13 -15.86 11.54 20.36
CA ASN A 13 -15.06 10.34 20.59
C ASN A 13 -15.40 9.33 19.48
N ILE A 14 -14.51 9.17 18.50
CA ILE A 14 -14.60 8.09 17.52
C ILE A 14 -14.10 6.83 18.25
N ALA A 15 -15.03 6.07 18.82
CA ALA A 15 -14.73 4.90 19.64
C ALA A 15 -14.36 3.63 18.84
N ASP A 16 -14.28 3.70 17.51
CA ASP A 16 -13.85 2.54 16.72
C ASP A 16 -13.28 2.98 15.36
N VAL A 17 -11.95 3.05 15.27
CA VAL A 17 -11.22 2.89 14.02
C VAL A 17 -10.60 1.51 14.09
N LYS A 18 -11.33 0.51 13.62
CA LYS A 18 -10.79 -0.83 13.45
C LYS A 18 -9.72 -0.76 12.37
N GLU A 19 -8.46 -0.86 12.76
CA GLU A 19 -7.35 -1.06 11.84
C GLU A 19 -7.71 -2.28 10.97
N LEU A 20 -7.90 -2.07 9.66
CA LEU A 20 -8.08 -3.20 8.76
C LEU A 20 -6.82 -4.05 8.91
N SER A 21 -6.99 -5.30 9.36
CA SER A 21 -5.91 -6.27 9.39
C SER A 21 -5.41 -6.40 7.96
N LEU A 22 -4.29 -5.74 7.65
CA LEU A 22 -3.61 -5.84 6.38
C LEU A 22 -3.15 -7.29 6.27
N ASN A 23 -3.87 -8.09 5.48
CA ASN A 23 -3.36 -9.38 5.06
C ASN A 23 -1.96 -9.14 4.46
N PRO A 24 -0.98 -10.04 4.72
CA PRO A 24 0.34 -9.89 4.16
C PRO A 24 0.22 -9.77 2.63
N ALA A 25 0.83 -8.73 2.06
CA ALA A 25 0.76 -8.50 0.63
C ALA A 25 1.43 -9.64 -0.13
N GLU A 26 0.68 -10.28 -1.02
CA GLU A 26 1.16 -11.41 -1.82
C GLU A 26 1.78 -10.89 -3.11
N LEU A 27 2.85 -11.55 -3.58
CA LEU A 27 3.47 -11.19 -4.85
C LEU A 27 2.55 -11.62 -5.99
N VAL A 28 2.03 -10.65 -6.74
CA VAL A 28 1.10 -10.89 -7.86
C VAL A 28 1.85 -11.01 -9.18
N LYS A 29 2.85 -10.14 -9.41
CA LYS A 29 3.49 -10.03 -10.71
C LYS A 29 4.94 -9.57 -10.60
N VAL A 30 5.80 -10.11 -11.46
CA VAL A 30 7.17 -9.63 -11.66
C VAL A 30 7.28 -9.13 -13.09
N VAL A 31 7.68 -7.86 -13.24
CA VAL A 31 7.88 -7.24 -14.55
C VAL A 31 9.27 -6.63 -14.67
N ASP A 32 9.75 -6.54 -15.91
CA ASP A 32 10.94 -5.76 -16.22
C ASP A 32 10.65 -4.25 -16.30
N LEU A 33 11.67 -3.43 -16.55
CA LEU A 33 11.51 -1.97 -16.71
C LEU A 33 10.60 -1.58 -17.89
N LEU A 34 10.37 -2.48 -18.85
CA LEU A 34 9.48 -2.26 -19.99
C LEU A 34 8.04 -2.72 -19.70
N GLY A 35 7.76 -3.24 -18.50
CA GLY A 35 6.44 -3.70 -18.09
C GLY A 35 6.08 -5.10 -18.60
N ARG A 36 7.03 -5.85 -19.16
CA ARG A 36 6.82 -7.23 -19.63
C ARG A 36 6.94 -8.19 -18.46
N GLU A 37 6.07 -9.18 -18.41
CA GLU A 37 6.17 -10.27 -17.42
C GLU A 37 7.45 -11.07 -17.62
N THR A 38 8.21 -11.23 -16.54
CA THR A 38 9.46 -11.98 -16.57
C THR A 38 9.62 -12.81 -15.31
N SER A 39 10.35 -13.92 -15.45
CA SER A 39 10.87 -14.66 -14.31
C SER A 39 11.93 -13.83 -13.56
N ILE A 40 12.21 -14.24 -12.33
CA ILE A 40 13.28 -13.67 -11.51
C ILE A 40 14.62 -13.97 -12.19
N ARG A 41 15.32 -12.91 -12.61
CA ARG A 41 16.63 -12.98 -13.24
C ARG A 41 17.62 -12.11 -12.48
N PRO A 42 18.80 -12.62 -12.14
CA PRO A 42 19.86 -11.82 -11.56
C PRO A 42 20.42 -10.83 -12.58
N ASN A 43 21.21 -9.88 -12.07
CA ASN A 43 21.85 -8.80 -12.81
C ASN A 43 20.89 -7.96 -13.67
N THR A 44 19.59 -8.03 -13.38
CA THR A 44 18.52 -7.35 -14.10
C THR A 44 17.63 -6.61 -13.10
N PRO A 45 17.28 -5.34 -13.35
CA PRO A 45 16.33 -4.63 -12.51
C PRO A 45 14.91 -5.19 -12.73
N LEU A 46 14.29 -5.64 -11.63
CA LEU A 46 12.95 -6.20 -11.62
C LEU A 46 12.00 -5.33 -10.78
N ILE A 47 10.73 -5.35 -11.16
CA ILE A 47 9.65 -4.65 -10.47
C ILE A 47 8.65 -5.70 -9.99
N TYR A 48 8.52 -5.80 -8.67
CA TYR A 48 7.60 -6.71 -7.99
C TYR A 48 6.34 -5.94 -7.64
N ILE A 49 5.19 -6.45 -8.08
CA ILE A 49 3.88 -5.87 -7.85
C ILE A 49 3.12 -6.78 -6.90
N TYR A 50 2.65 -6.21 -5.79
CA TYR A 50 1.97 -6.93 -4.72
C TYR A 50 0.45 -6.71 -4.78
N SER A 51 -0.30 -7.57 -4.09
CA SER A 51 -1.77 -7.57 -4.08
C SER A 51 -2.40 -6.34 -3.42
N ASP A 52 -1.66 -5.67 -2.54
CA ASP A 52 -2.01 -4.38 -1.91
C ASP A 52 -1.74 -3.18 -2.83
N GLY A 53 -1.21 -3.40 -4.04
CA GLY A 53 -0.79 -2.35 -4.97
C GLY A 53 0.60 -1.78 -4.70
N SER A 54 1.30 -2.27 -3.66
CA SER A 54 2.68 -1.89 -3.38
C SER A 54 3.61 -2.40 -4.48
N ILE A 55 4.68 -1.64 -4.72
CA ILE A 55 5.69 -1.96 -5.74
C ILE A 55 7.07 -1.97 -5.09
N LYS A 56 7.86 -3.03 -5.33
CA LYS A 56 9.29 -3.08 -4.95
C LYS A 56 10.18 -3.20 -6.17
N ARG A 57 11.25 -2.41 -6.21
CA ARG A 57 12.30 -2.52 -7.22
C ARG A 57 13.43 -3.36 -6.64
N VAL A 58 13.77 -4.46 -7.31
CA VAL A 58 14.71 -5.45 -6.82
C VAL A 58 15.82 -5.63 -7.84
N PHE A 59 17.06 -5.64 -7.36
CA PHE A 59 18.23 -6.01 -8.16
C PHE A 59 18.96 -7.13 -7.42
N ILE A 60 18.96 -8.32 -8.00
CA ILE A 60 19.62 -9.50 -7.45
C ILE A 60 20.95 -9.64 -8.19
N ARG A 61 22.05 -9.84 -7.47
CA ARG A 61 23.36 -10.12 -8.08
C ARG A 61 23.60 -11.62 -8.09
N GLU A 62 24.25 -12.14 -9.13
CA GLU A 62 24.89 -13.47 -9.04
C GLU A 62 26.16 -13.36 -8.19
N ASP A 63 26.44 -14.36 -7.36
CA ASP A 63 27.66 -14.44 -6.55
C ASP A 63 28.87 -14.96 -7.36
#